data_AF-A0A327MF41-F1
#
_entry.id   AF-A0A327MF41-F1
#
_cell.length_a   1.000
_cell.length_b   1.000
_cell.length_c   1.000
_cell.angle_alpha   90.00
_cell.angle_beta   90.00
_cell.angle_gamma   90.00
#
_symmetry.space_group_name_H-M   'P 1'
#
loop_
_entity.id
_entity.type
_entity.pdbx_description
1 polymer ?
#
loop_
_entity_poly.entity_id
_entity_poly.type
_entity_poly.pdbx_seq_one_letter_code
_entity_poly.pdbx_strand_id
1 'polypeptide(L)'
;MPLTIPAPPPESVAAVDAAVPRIAASPGIAAQAPAVAAGAAIFMNRARTAAPQGGLATVSSRVYTLGLDAIVGGAGLSAATLVHWTHLLPSGGGRVVAADVTADTARFDGMTEGPQPDGVRRLIETLPADPAVAAGNYELAVLRVPALFVTAVWLRGQGGSADILVPADPTDPALTPGRHYSAADFLQALAPAAQSKLANSDPRKGG
;
A
#
# COMPACT_ATOMS: atom_id res chain seq x y z
N MET A 1 3.28 21.21 7.31
CA MET A 1 3.71 20.24 6.27
C MET A 1 2.45 19.83 5.51
N PRO A 2 2.38 20.00 4.19
CA PRO A 2 1.14 19.81 3.42
C PRO A 2 0.72 18.34 3.28
N LEU A 3 1.67 17.41 3.42
CA LEU A 3 1.42 15.97 3.47
C LEU A 3 1.90 15.43 4.82
N THR A 4 1.02 14.79 5.58
CA THR A 4 1.34 14.12 6.84
C THR A 4 1.40 12.61 6.63
N ILE A 5 2.48 11.96 7.06
CA ILE A 5 2.60 10.50 7.09
C ILE A 5 2.28 10.05 8.52
N PRO A 6 1.18 9.32 8.74
CA PRO A 6 0.85 8.80 10.07
C PRO A 6 1.95 7.88 10.61
N ALA A 7 2.29 8.03 11.88
CA ALA A 7 3.16 7.08 12.55
C ALA A 7 2.44 5.73 12.70
N PRO A 8 3.11 4.60 12.41
CA PRO A 8 2.54 3.28 12.67
C PRO A 8 2.42 3.03 14.19
N PRO A 9 1.45 2.20 14.62
CA PRO A 9 1.39 1.75 16.00
C PRO A 9 2.66 1.01 16.40
N PRO A 10 3.18 1.19 17.64
CA PRO A 10 4.39 0.52 18.11
C PRO A 10 4.32 -1.01 17.97
N GLU A 11 3.15 -1.60 18.23
CA GLU A 11 2.89 -3.03 18.08
C GLU A 11 3.06 -3.51 16.64
N SER A 12 2.74 -2.67 15.65
CA SER A 12 2.94 -2.99 14.24
C SER A 12 4.43 -3.08 13.90
N VAL A 13 5.22 -2.15 14.40
CA VAL A 13 6.68 -2.16 14.23
C VAL A 13 7.29 -3.38 14.91
N ALA A 14 6.89 -3.66 16.15
CA ALA A 14 7.35 -4.83 16.90
C ALA A 14 7.04 -6.16 16.18
N ALA A 15 5.88 -6.26 15.52
CA ALA A 15 5.51 -7.43 14.75
C ALA A 15 6.45 -7.67 13.55
N VAL A 16 6.86 -6.60 12.85
CA VAL A 16 7.86 -6.68 11.79
C VAL A 16 9.22 -7.10 12.35
N ASP A 17 9.67 -6.45 13.44
CA ASP A 17 10.95 -6.76 14.09
C ASP A 17 11.04 -8.22 14.54
N ALA A 18 9.93 -8.80 15.00
CA ALA A 18 9.86 -10.21 15.42
C ALA A 18 9.75 -11.20 14.24
N ALA A 19 9.21 -10.77 13.10
CA ALA A 19 9.01 -11.64 11.93
C ALA A 19 10.22 -11.68 11.00
N VAL A 20 10.81 -10.51 10.72
CA VAL A 20 11.89 -10.34 9.73
C VAL A 20 13.10 -11.27 9.97
N PRO A 21 13.59 -11.48 11.21
CA PRO A 21 14.71 -12.39 11.45
C PRO A 21 14.43 -13.84 11.04
N ARG A 22 13.19 -14.32 11.26
CA ARG A 22 12.79 -15.67 10.87
C ARG A 22 12.71 -15.82 9.36
N ILE A 23 12.29 -14.76 8.66
CA ILE A 23 12.22 -14.71 7.21
C ILE A 23 13.63 -14.73 6.61
N ALA A 24 14.52 -13.87 7.11
CA ALA A 24 15.91 -13.80 6.65
C ALA A 24 16.68 -15.11 6.87
N ALA A 25 16.39 -15.83 7.96
CA ALA A 25 17.03 -17.09 8.28
C ALA A 25 16.45 -18.31 7.54
N SER A 26 15.36 -18.15 6.78
CA SER A 26 14.67 -19.27 6.13
C SER A 26 15.30 -19.64 4.79
N PRO A 27 15.90 -20.85 4.64
CA PRO A 27 16.46 -21.29 3.36
C PRO A 27 15.38 -21.47 2.29
N GLY A 28 14.18 -21.89 2.69
CA GLY A 28 13.04 -22.06 1.78
C GLY A 28 12.59 -20.74 1.17
N ILE A 29 12.52 -19.67 1.98
CA ILE A 29 12.20 -18.33 1.48
C ILE A 29 13.33 -17.80 0.61
N ALA A 30 14.60 -17.98 1.02
CA ALA A 30 15.73 -17.56 0.20
C ALA A 30 15.73 -18.22 -1.20
N ALA A 31 15.28 -19.47 -1.31
CA ALA A 31 15.17 -20.18 -2.58
C ALA A 31 13.96 -19.72 -3.43
N GLN A 32 12.80 -19.47 -2.80
CA GLN A 32 11.54 -19.20 -3.52
C GLN A 32 11.27 -17.71 -3.75
N ALA A 33 11.72 -16.84 -2.84
CA ALA A 33 11.53 -15.39 -2.89
C ALA A 33 12.84 -14.67 -2.47
N PRO A 34 13.86 -14.64 -3.36
CA PRO A 34 15.16 -14.10 -3.04
C PRO A 34 15.15 -12.62 -2.65
N ALA A 35 14.26 -11.79 -3.20
CA ALA A 35 14.22 -10.37 -2.84
C ALA A 35 13.57 -10.17 -1.46
N VAL A 36 12.55 -10.93 -1.09
CA VAL A 36 12.02 -10.97 0.28
C VAL A 36 13.12 -11.33 1.28
N ALA A 37 13.90 -12.38 1.01
CA ALA A 37 15.02 -12.77 1.87
C ALA A 37 16.10 -11.68 1.93
N ALA A 38 16.44 -11.06 0.78
CA ALA A 38 17.41 -9.98 0.71
C ALA A 38 16.94 -8.73 1.49
N GLY A 39 15.68 -8.33 1.35
CA GLY A 39 15.10 -7.22 2.09
C GLY A 39 15.10 -7.47 3.60
N ALA A 40 14.75 -8.68 4.02
CA ALA A 40 14.84 -9.08 5.41
C ALA A 40 16.28 -9.03 5.96
N ALA A 41 17.27 -9.49 5.18
CA ALA A 41 18.68 -9.43 5.56
C ALA A 41 19.23 -7.99 5.63
N ILE A 42 18.87 -7.14 4.67
CA ILE A 42 19.26 -5.72 4.66
C ILE A 42 18.68 -4.99 5.87
N PHE A 43 17.41 -5.26 6.19
CA PHE A 43 16.76 -4.74 7.38
C PHE A 43 17.54 -5.11 8.65
N MET A 44 17.87 -6.39 8.84
CA MET A 44 18.65 -6.85 10.00
C MET A 44 20.05 -6.24 10.07
N ASN A 45 20.71 -6.04 8.93
CA ASN A 45 22.02 -5.38 8.90
C ASN A 45 21.91 -3.93 9.35
N ARG A 46 20.89 -3.20 8.88
CA ARG A 46 20.65 -1.82 9.30
C ARG A 46 20.26 -1.74 10.78
N ALA A 47 19.45 -2.67 11.28
CA ALA A 47 19.04 -2.76 12.69
C ALA A 47 20.25 -2.82 13.62
N ARG A 48 21.27 -3.59 13.22
CA ARG A 48 22.51 -3.75 13.98
C ARG A 48 23.40 -2.51 13.97
N THR A 49 23.30 -1.67 12.94
CA THR A 49 24.15 -0.49 12.76
C THR A 49 23.46 0.83 13.15
N ALA A 50 22.15 0.83 13.33
CA ALA A 50 21.36 2.03 13.64
C ALA A 50 21.45 2.37 15.14
N ALA A 51 21.54 3.66 15.46
CA ALA A 51 21.29 4.15 16.81
C ALA A 51 19.82 3.90 17.19
N PRO A 52 19.45 3.81 18.50
CA PRO A 52 18.15 3.29 18.96
C PRO A 52 16.89 4.07 18.54
N GLN A 53 17.01 5.11 17.71
CA GLN A 53 15.94 6.06 17.41
C GLN A 53 15.86 6.33 15.91
N GLY A 54 15.20 5.43 15.18
CA GLY A 54 14.92 5.60 13.75
C GLY A 54 14.49 4.28 13.12
N GLY A 55 13.21 4.17 12.76
CA GLY A 55 12.66 2.98 12.12
C GLY A 55 13.44 2.57 10.88
N LEU A 56 13.57 1.26 10.70
CA LEU A 56 14.33 0.64 9.60
C LEU A 56 13.56 0.60 8.27
N ALA A 57 12.23 0.77 8.35
CA ALA A 57 11.36 0.98 7.21
C ALA A 57 11.54 2.39 6.64
N THR A 58 11.58 2.52 5.32
CA THR A 58 11.71 3.84 4.67
C THR A 58 10.43 4.64 4.76
N VAL A 59 9.28 3.97 4.70
CA VAL A 59 7.94 4.55 4.86
C VAL A 59 7.03 3.50 5.47
N SER A 60 6.14 3.91 6.38
CA SER A 60 5.01 3.11 6.84
C SER A 60 3.70 3.80 6.46
N SER A 61 2.67 3.03 6.09
CA SER A 61 1.39 3.60 5.65
C SER A 61 0.21 2.72 6.04
N ARG A 62 -0.94 3.36 6.28
CA ARG A 62 -2.23 2.69 6.45
C ARG A 62 -2.71 2.18 5.11
N VAL A 63 -3.16 0.93 5.05
CA VAL A 63 -3.72 0.31 3.85
C VAL A 63 -5.19 0.05 4.03
N TYR A 64 -5.98 0.69 3.19
CA TYR A 64 -7.41 0.48 3.08
C TYR A 64 -7.72 -0.46 1.92
N THR A 65 -8.68 -1.35 2.10
CA THR A 65 -9.22 -2.18 1.02
C THR A 65 -10.64 -1.75 0.69
N LEU A 66 -10.93 -1.63 -0.60
CA LEU A 66 -12.26 -1.35 -1.12
C LEU A 66 -12.76 -2.55 -1.95
N GLY A 67 -13.98 -3.00 -1.65
CA GLY A 67 -14.64 -4.10 -2.37
C GLY A 67 -15.35 -3.62 -3.64
N LEU A 68 -15.59 -4.55 -4.58
CA LEU A 68 -16.27 -4.25 -5.85
C LEU A 68 -17.70 -3.74 -5.63
N ASP A 69 -18.41 -4.32 -4.65
CA ASP A 69 -19.79 -3.92 -4.34
C ASP A 69 -19.88 -2.45 -3.91
N ALA A 70 -18.86 -1.94 -3.22
CA ALA A 70 -18.81 -0.54 -2.81
C ALA A 70 -18.57 0.41 -3.99
N ILE A 71 -17.85 -0.06 -5.02
CA ILE A 71 -17.63 0.69 -6.27
C ILE A 71 -18.93 0.73 -7.08
N VAL A 72 -19.57 -0.42 -7.28
CA VAL A 72 -20.78 -0.54 -8.11
C VAL A 72 -22.03 0.00 -7.42
N GLY A 73 -22.17 -0.24 -6.12
CA GLY A 73 -23.30 0.20 -5.30
C GLY A 73 -23.23 1.66 -4.85
N GLY A 74 -22.16 2.39 -5.20
CA GLY A 74 -22.05 3.83 -4.94
C GLY A 74 -21.65 4.22 -3.51
N ALA A 75 -21.31 3.27 -2.63
CA ALA A 75 -20.81 3.58 -1.29
C ALA A 75 -19.43 4.28 -1.32
N GLY A 76 -18.66 4.02 -2.38
CA GLY A 76 -17.39 4.69 -2.65
C GLY A 76 -16.34 4.52 -1.55
N LEU A 77 -15.46 5.52 -1.39
CA LEU A 77 -14.34 5.44 -0.46
C LEU A 77 -14.76 5.35 1.02
N SER A 78 -15.98 5.74 1.36
CA SER A 78 -16.49 5.65 2.74
C SER A 78 -16.61 4.20 3.23
N ALA A 79 -16.72 3.24 2.31
CA ALA A 79 -16.73 1.81 2.60
C ALA A 79 -15.34 1.17 2.60
N ALA A 80 -14.27 1.93 2.36
CA ALA A 80 -12.91 1.41 2.41
C ALA A 80 -12.53 1.08 3.87
N THR A 81 -12.03 -0.13 4.09
CA THR A 81 -11.72 -0.65 5.43
C THR A 81 -10.23 -0.68 5.66
N LEU A 82 -9.77 -0.17 6.81
CA LEU A 82 -8.36 -0.29 7.20
C LEU A 82 -8.07 -1.76 7.51
N VAL A 83 -7.22 -2.39 6.70
CA VAL A 83 -6.90 -3.83 6.83
C VAL A 83 -5.48 -4.04 7.32
N HIS A 84 -4.53 -3.18 6.91
CA HIS A 84 -3.12 -3.35 7.25
C HIS A 84 -2.43 -2.02 7.57
N TRP A 85 -1.34 -2.14 8.29
CA TRP A 85 -0.19 -1.26 8.16
C TRP A 85 0.84 -1.94 7.27
N THR A 86 1.34 -1.22 6.26
CA THR A 86 2.44 -1.68 5.41
C THR A 86 3.71 -0.91 5.74
N HIS A 87 4.79 -1.64 5.92
CA HIS A 87 6.15 -1.12 6.12
C HIS A 87 6.99 -1.43 4.87
N LEU A 88 7.46 -0.39 4.17
CA LEU A 88 8.34 -0.56 3.03
C LEU A 88 9.79 -0.72 3.50
N LEU A 89 10.36 -1.90 3.24
CA LEU A 89 11.72 -2.27 3.63
C LEU A 89 12.64 -2.26 2.41
N PRO A 90 13.83 -1.66 2.48
CA PRO A 90 14.81 -1.69 1.39
C PRO A 90 15.25 -3.12 1.06
N SER A 91 15.26 -3.47 -0.24
CA SER A 91 15.67 -4.78 -0.74
C SER A 91 16.92 -4.75 -1.63
N GLY A 92 17.58 -3.59 -1.74
CA GLY A 92 18.74 -3.38 -2.59
C GLY A 92 18.36 -2.95 -4.03
N GLY A 93 19.31 -2.37 -4.75
CA GLY A 93 19.09 -1.91 -6.14
C GLY A 93 17.97 -0.87 -6.30
N GLY A 94 17.69 -0.08 -5.26
CA GLY A 94 16.58 0.90 -5.27
C GLY A 94 15.17 0.29 -5.16
N ARG A 95 15.06 -1.01 -4.85
CA ARG A 95 13.78 -1.71 -4.68
C ARG A 95 13.37 -1.83 -3.21
N VAL A 96 12.09 -2.09 -3.00
CA VAL A 96 11.51 -2.37 -1.68
C VAL A 96 10.69 -3.66 -1.64
N VAL A 97 10.54 -4.17 -0.43
CA VAL A 97 9.60 -5.23 -0.06
C VAL A 97 8.58 -4.60 0.89
N ALA A 98 7.30 -4.86 0.67
CA ALA A 98 6.23 -4.47 1.58
C ALA A 98 6.06 -5.53 2.66
N ALA A 99 6.22 -5.18 3.94
CA ALA A 99 5.86 -6.02 5.07
C ALA A 99 4.49 -5.56 5.60
N ASP A 100 3.49 -6.44 5.51
CA ASP A 100 2.11 -6.15 5.90
C ASP A 100 1.84 -6.72 7.30
N VAL A 101 1.21 -5.88 8.13
CA VAL A 101 0.77 -6.20 9.50
C VAL A 101 -0.71 -5.87 9.60
N THR A 102 -1.52 -6.81 10.07
CA THR A 102 -2.96 -6.62 10.26
C THR A 102 -3.24 -5.45 11.19
N ALA A 103 -4.16 -4.56 10.80
CA ALA A 103 -4.36 -3.30 11.51
C ALA A 103 -5.09 -3.44 12.85
N ASP A 104 -5.84 -4.52 13.04
CA ASP A 104 -6.67 -4.77 14.22
C ASP A 104 -5.93 -5.50 15.36
N THR A 105 -5.09 -6.47 14.99
CA THR A 105 -4.38 -7.36 15.92
C THR A 105 -2.88 -7.15 15.94
N ALA A 106 -2.36 -6.26 15.07
CA ALA A 106 -0.93 -6.06 14.86
C ALA A 106 -0.16 -7.37 14.57
N ARG A 107 -0.83 -8.37 13.96
CA ARG A 107 -0.19 -9.61 13.56
C ARG A 107 0.50 -9.43 12.22
N PHE A 108 1.77 -9.81 12.13
CA PHE A 108 2.47 -9.91 10.85
C PHE A 108 1.70 -10.85 9.91
N ASP A 109 1.43 -10.39 8.69
CA ASP A 109 0.65 -11.11 7.70
C ASP A 109 1.53 -11.69 6.59
N GLY A 110 2.45 -10.87 6.05
CA GLY A 110 3.34 -11.33 5.00
C GLY A 110 4.32 -10.27 4.49
N MET A 111 5.18 -10.71 3.57
CA MET A 111 6.07 -9.84 2.81
C MET A 111 5.82 -10.02 1.32
N THR A 112 5.67 -8.91 0.61
CA THR A 112 5.42 -8.88 -0.83
C THR A 112 6.51 -8.10 -1.53
N GLU A 113 7.12 -8.70 -2.54
CA GLU A 113 8.04 -8.05 -3.48
C GLU A 113 7.35 -7.84 -4.83
N GLY A 114 7.92 -6.95 -5.66
CA GLY A 114 7.48 -6.77 -7.03
C GLY A 114 7.19 -5.33 -7.41
N PRO A 115 6.64 -5.10 -8.60
CA PRO A 115 6.54 -3.76 -9.16
C PRO A 115 5.54 -2.87 -8.39
N GLN A 116 4.55 -3.47 -7.72
CA GLN A 116 3.51 -2.73 -6.98
C GLN A 116 4.07 -2.01 -5.72
N PRO A 117 4.75 -2.66 -4.76
CA PRO A 117 5.44 -1.97 -3.67
C PRO A 117 6.42 -0.88 -4.15
N ASP A 118 7.15 -1.15 -5.24
CA ASP A 118 8.07 -0.19 -5.84
C ASP A 118 7.34 1.03 -6.44
N GLY A 119 6.21 0.81 -7.10
CA GLY A 119 5.35 1.87 -7.64
C GLY A 119 4.78 2.78 -6.57
N VAL A 120 4.31 2.19 -5.47
CA VAL A 120 3.85 2.95 -4.29
C VAL A 120 5.00 3.78 -3.72
N ARG A 121 6.17 3.18 -3.48
CA ARG A 121 7.36 3.92 -2.99
C ARG A 121 7.67 5.13 -3.85
N ARG A 122 7.73 4.95 -5.18
CA ARG A 122 8.03 6.05 -6.12
C ARG A 122 7.06 7.21 -5.97
N LEU A 123 5.76 6.92 -5.89
CA LEU A 123 4.75 7.97 -5.71
C LEU A 123 4.93 8.70 -4.38
N ILE A 124 5.15 7.97 -3.28
CA ILE A 124 5.33 8.60 -1.95
C ILE A 124 6.55 9.53 -1.94
N GLU A 125 7.62 9.17 -2.64
CA GLU A 125 8.82 10.01 -2.76
C GLU A 125 8.61 11.26 -3.62
N THR A 126 7.76 11.20 -4.65
CA THR A 126 7.56 12.33 -5.58
C THR A 126 6.42 13.28 -5.18
N LEU A 127 5.38 12.78 -4.53
CA LEU A 127 4.17 13.56 -4.19
C LEU A 127 4.42 14.79 -3.31
N PRO A 128 5.37 14.80 -2.33
CA PRO A 128 5.66 16.01 -1.56
C PRO A 128 6.12 17.20 -2.40
N ALA A 129 6.72 16.95 -3.57
CA ALA A 129 7.19 17.98 -4.49
C ALA A 129 6.13 18.41 -5.51
N ASP A 130 4.97 17.75 -5.54
CA ASP A 130 3.89 18.08 -6.46
C ASP A 130 3.15 19.35 -6.02
N PRO A 131 3.00 20.37 -6.91
CA PRO A 131 2.32 21.61 -6.57
C PRO A 131 0.87 21.44 -6.07
N ALA A 132 0.13 20.46 -6.60
CA ALA A 132 -1.25 20.20 -6.20
C ALA A 132 -1.33 19.61 -4.77
N VAL A 133 -0.33 18.84 -4.37
CA VAL A 133 -0.21 18.31 -3.01
C VAL A 133 0.27 19.40 -2.05
N ALA A 134 1.26 20.19 -2.48
CA ALA A 134 1.82 21.28 -1.68
C ALA A 134 0.80 22.38 -1.34
N ALA A 135 -0.21 22.58 -2.19
CA ALA A 135 -1.28 23.56 -1.99
C ALA A 135 -2.35 23.13 -0.99
N GLY A 136 -2.42 21.85 -0.63
CA GLY A 136 -3.46 21.31 0.26
C GLY A 136 -2.94 20.81 1.60
N ASN A 137 -3.82 20.14 2.33
CA ASN A 137 -3.50 19.47 3.58
C ASN A 137 -4.00 18.02 3.51
N TYR A 138 -3.09 17.06 3.56
CA TYR A 138 -3.38 15.66 3.30
C TYR A 138 -2.76 14.76 4.35
N GLU A 139 -3.48 13.67 4.67
CA GLU A 139 -2.93 12.51 5.35
C GLU A 139 -2.64 11.40 4.32
N LEU A 140 -1.46 10.81 4.36
CA LEU A 140 -1.09 9.71 3.48
C LEU A 140 -1.71 8.38 3.92
N ALA A 141 -2.36 7.71 2.98
CA ALA A 141 -2.77 6.32 3.06
C ALA A 141 -2.53 5.62 1.72
N VAL A 142 -2.76 4.31 1.69
CA VAL A 142 -2.78 3.49 0.47
C VAL A 142 -4.16 2.86 0.35
N LEU A 143 -4.72 2.88 -0.85
CA LEU A 143 -5.96 2.19 -1.20
C LEU A 143 -5.64 1.00 -2.10
N ARG A 144 -6.16 -0.18 -1.75
CA ARG A 144 -6.10 -1.39 -2.58
C ARG A 144 -7.51 -1.77 -3.03
N VAL A 145 -7.65 -2.15 -4.30
CA VAL A 145 -8.84 -2.86 -4.83
C VAL A 145 -8.34 -4.22 -5.34
N PRO A 146 -8.19 -5.23 -4.46
CA PRO A 146 -7.49 -6.46 -4.79
C PRO A 146 -8.07 -7.19 -6.01
N ALA A 147 -9.40 -7.22 -6.14
CA ALA A 147 -10.08 -7.89 -7.24
C ALA A 147 -9.83 -7.27 -8.63
N LEU A 148 -9.34 -6.03 -8.66
CA LEU A 148 -8.94 -5.31 -9.88
C LEU A 148 -7.41 -5.14 -9.98
N PHE A 149 -6.64 -5.70 -9.05
CA PHE A 149 -5.19 -5.50 -8.95
C PHE A 149 -4.78 -4.01 -8.92
N VAL A 150 -5.63 -3.15 -8.35
CA VAL A 150 -5.35 -1.72 -8.24
C VAL A 150 -4.71 -1.41 -6.90
N THR A 151 -3.69 -0.57 -6.91
CA THR A 151 -3.17 0.10 -5.72
C THR A 151 -2.93 1.56 -6.01
N ALA A 152 -3.37 2.43 -5.12
CA ALA A 152 -3.20 3.87 -5.25
C ALA A 152 -2.69 4.46 -3.94
N VAL A 153 -1.85 5.50 -4.03
CA VAL A 153 -1.63 6.40 -2.91
C VAL A 153 -2.89 7.23 -2.75
N TRP A 154 -3.46 7.21 -1.55
CA TRP A 154 -4.64 7.98 -1.18
C TRP A 154 -4.21 9.13 -0.30
N LEU A 155 -4.26 10.33 -0.86
CA LEU A 155 -4.08 11.58 -0.14
C LEU A 155 -5.44 11.97 0.44
N ARG A 156 -5.64 11.66 1.72
CA ARG A 156 -6.88 11.90 2.44
C ARG A 156 -6.95 13.37 2.82
N GLY A 157 -7.84 14.11 2.20
CA GLY A 157 -7.99 15.53 2.41
C GLY A 157 -8.32 15.85 3.87
N GLN A 158 -7.62 16.84 4.43
CA GLN A 158 -7.80 17.36 5.77
C GLN A 158 -8.17 18.84 5.71
N GLY A 159 -8.88 19.34 6.73
CA GLY A 159 -9.19 20.77 6.84
C GLY A 159 -9.94 21.35 5.63
N GLY A 160 -10.81 20.55 5.00
CA GLY A 160 -11.60 20.95 3.83
C GLY A 160 -10.96 20.66 2.46
N SER A 161 -9.75 20.09 2.43
CA SER A 161 -9.17 19.55 1.18
C SER A 161 -9.97 18.34 0.70
N ALA A 162 -10.14 18.18 -0.61
CA ALA A 162 -10.78 17.00 -1.19
C ALA A 162 -9.77 15.85 -1.34
N ASP A 163 -10.24 14.61 -1.30
CA ASP A 163 -9.39 13.43 -1.50
C ASP A 163 -8.78 13.37 -2.91
N ILE A 164 -7.51 12.96 -2.98
CA ILE A 164 -6.82 12.67 -4.24
C ILE A 164 -6.34 11.22 -4.22
N LEU A 165 -6.66 10.46 -5.27
CA LEU A 165 -6.08 9.15 -5.52
C LEU A 165 -5.05 9.23 -6.63
N VAL A 166 -3.91 8.58 -6.41
CA VAL A 166 -2.82 8.49 -7.38
C VAL A 166 -2.49 7.01 -7.61
N PRO A 167 -2.94 6.40 -8.72
CA PRO A 167 -2.70 4.99 -9.01
C PRO A 167 -1.20 4.72 -9.15
N ALA A 168 -0.71 3.71 -8.43
CA ALA A 168 0.65 3.21 -8.58
C ALA A 168 0.73 2.27 -9.80
N ASP A 169 1.87 2.27 -10.48
CA ASP A 169 2.14 1.26 -11.50
C ASP A 169 2.57 -0.06 -10.84
N PRO A 170 2.07 -1.24 -11.29
CA PRO A 170 1.01 -1.45 -12.29
C PRO A 170 -0.39 -1.23 -11.71
N THR A 171 -1.36 -0.89 -12.59
CA THR A 171 -2.77 -0.66 -12.23
C THR A 171 -3.72 -1.16 -13.33
N ASP A 172 -5.02 -1.16 -13.05
CA ASP A 172 -6.08 -1.44 -14.03
C ASP A 172 -5.98 -0.49 -15.25
N PRO A 173 -6.16 -0.97 -16.49
CA PRO A 173 -6.05 -0.16 -17.72
C PRO A 173 -6.98 1.05 -17.79
N ALA A 174 -8.07 1.07 -17.01
CA ALA A 174 -8.94 2.24 -16.90
C ALA A 174 -8.27 3.42 -16.17
N LEU A 175 -7.15 3.19 -15.49
CA LEU A 175 -6.40 4.18 -14.75
C LEU A 175 -5.03 4.45 -15.39
N THR A 176 -4.66 5.71 -15.44
CA THR A 176 -3.28 6.14 -15.77
C THR A 176 -2.43 6.20 -14.50
N PRO A 177 -1.31 5.43 -14.41
CA PRO A 177 -0.38 5.53 -13.29
C PRO A 177 0.13 6.96 -13.06
N GLY A 178 0.25 7.37 -11.80
CA GLY A 178 0.76 8.69 -11.41
C GLY A 178 -0.19 9.87 -11.66
N ARG A 179 -1.31 9.68 -12.36
CA ARG A 179 -2.31 10.74 -12.55
C ARG A 179 -3.12 10.94 -11.27
N HIS A 180 -3.45 12.20 -10.97
CA HIS A 180 -4.36 12.56 -9.89
C HIS A 180 -5.82 12.36 -10.30
N TYR A 181 -6.58 11.65 -9.47
CA TYR A 181 -8.01 11.47 -9.60
C TYR A 181 -8.73 12.02 -8.37
N SER A 182 -9.88 12.65 -8.59
CA SER A 182 -10.86 12.81 -7.50
C SER A 182 -11.40 11.43 -7.11
N ALA A 183 -12.00 11.32 -5.92
CA ALA A 183 -12.68 10.10 -5.50
C ALA A 183 -13.75 9.65 -6.51
N ALA A 184 -14.54 10.59 -7.04
CA ALA A 184 -15.58 10.29 -8.01
C ALA A 184 -15.00 9.78 -9.33
N ASP A 185 -14.02 10.46 -9.90
CA ASP A 185 -13.41 10.07 -11.19
C ASP A 185 -12.71 8.71 -11.09
N PHE A 186 -12.03 8.44 -9.98
CA PHE A 186 -11.35 7.17 -9.74
C PHE A 186 -12.36 6.00 -9.69
N LEU A 187 -13.44 6.15 -8.93
CA LEU A 187 -14.47 5.13 -8.79
C LEU A 187 -15.24 4.93 -10.10
N GLN A 188 -15.56 6.02 -10.80
CA GLN A 188 -16.23 5.96 -12.09
C GLN A 188 -15.37 5.24 -13.15
N ALA A 189 -14.07 5.49 -13.16
CA ALA A 189 -13.14 4.79 -14.05
C ALA A 189 -13.11 3.28 -13.78
N LEU A 190 -13.18 2.86 -12.50
CA LEU A 190 -13.13 1.45 -12.10
C LEU A 190 -14.49 0.73 -12.21
N ALA A 191 -15.61 1.45 -12.26
CA ALA A 191 -16.93 0.86 -12.23
C ALA A 191 -17.18 -0.20 -13.33
N PRO A 192 -16.80 -0.01 -14.61
CA PRO A 192 -16.99 -1.02 -15.65
C PRO A 192 -16.23 -2.32 -15.37
N ALA A 193 -14.98 -2.22 -14.89
CA ALA A 193 -14.16 -3.38 -14.53
C ALA A 193 -14.74 -4.12 -13.31
N ALA A 194 -15.20 -3.37 -12.30
CA ALA A 194 -15.85 -3.92 -11.11
C ALA A 194 -17.15 -4.67 -11.46
N GLN A 195 -18.01 -4.08 -12.29
CA GLN A 195 -19.24 -4.73 -12.79
C GLN A 195 -18.92 -6.02 -13.54
N SER A 196 -17.92 -5.99 -14.43
CA SER A 196 -17.52 -7.16 -15.22
C SER A 196 -17.02 -8.30 -14.32
N LYS A 197 -16.22 -7.99 -13.28
CA LYS A 197 -15.73 -8.99 -12.33
C LYS A 197 -16.84 -9.59 -11.47
N LEU A 198 -17.78 -8.78 -10.99
CA LEU A 198 -18.94 -9.26 -10.23
C LEU A 198 -19.84 -10.15 -11.09
N ALA A 199 -20.11 -9.76 -12.34
CA ALA A 199 -20.94 -10.53 -13.26
C ALA A 199 -20.36 -11.90 -13.62
N ASN A 200 -19.03 -12.07 -13.56
CA ASN A 200 -18.32 -13.33 -13.81
C ASN A 200 -18.10 -14.16 -12.54
N SER A 201 -18.30 -13.57 -11.36
CA SER A 201 -18.16 -14.25 -10.07
C SER A 201 -19.49 -14.79 -9.53
N ASP A 202 -20.60 -14.56 -10.25
CA ASP A 202 -21.92 -15.11 -9.91
C ASP A 202 -21.91 -16.64 -10.06
N PRO A 203 -22.10 -17.42 -8.97
CA PRO A 203 -22.09 -18.88 -9.01
C PRO A 203 -23.20 -19.48 -9.89
N ARG A 204 -24.19 -18.69 -10.35
CA ARG A 204 -25.24 -19.15 -11.27
C ARG A 204 -24.82 -19.19 -12.74
N LYS A 205 -23.62 -18.70 -13.08
CA LYS A 205 -23.09 -18.69 -14.46
C LYS A 205 -22.02 -19.77 -14.73
N GLY A 206 -21.74 -20.64 -13.78
CA GLY A 206 -20.99 -21.87 -14.02
C GLY A 206 -21.91 -22.92 -14.64
N GLY A 207 -21.80 -23.12 -15.95
CA GLY A 207 -22.39 -24.26 -16.67
C GLY A 207 -21.56 -25.53 -16.50
#